data_AF-A0A4Q3F6Z4-F1
#
_entry.id   AF-A0A4Q3F6Z4-F1
#
_cell.length_a   1.000
_cell.length_b   1.000
_cell.length_c   1.000
_cell.angle_alpha   90.00
_cell.angle_beta   90.00
_cell.angle_gamma   90.00
#
_symmetry.space_group_name_H-M   'P 1'
#
loop_
_entity.id
_entity.type
_entity.pdbx_description
1 polymer ?
#
loop_
_entity_poly.entity_id
_entity_poly.type
_entity_poly.pdbx_seq_one_letter_code
_entity_poly.pdbx_strand_id
1 'polypeptide(L)'
;MTTKQQQIFEKYTEDAGQLNQHILVHKRSINQVSFYRLIVFFIGITIIYAIGSFGWPYILITVLLMSFLFMQLIIKQSKLQTELNFSENLLKVLQNEADHLTSAKNSYDNGAAFSDGSHPYTDDLDIFGESSLFHYTNRCNTQSG
;
A
#
# COMPACT_ATOMS: atom_id res chain seq x y z
N MET A 1 17.67 5.60 25.77
CA MET A 1 16.80 4.45 25.44
C MET A 1 16.99 3.38 26.50
N THR A 2 15.89 2.78 26.96
CA THR A 2 15.95 1.60 27.83
C THR A 2 16.24 0.34 27.01
N THR A 3 16.76 -0.72 27.64
CA THR A 3 17.05 -2.01 26.96
C THR A 3 15.84 -2.57 26.23
N LYS A 4 14.63 -2.38 26.78
CA LYS A 4 13.36 -2.75 26.13
C LYS A 4 13.07 -1.94 24.86
N GLN A 5 13.36 -0.63 24.85
CA GLN A 5 13.14 0.21 23.67
C GLN A 5 14.08 -0.17 22.52
N GLN A 6 15.32 -0.57 22.83
CA GLN A 6 16.26 -1.05 21.82
C GLN A 6 15.77 -2.35 21.16
N GLN A 7 15.25 -3.30 21.96
CA GLN A 7 14.69 -4.55 21.43
C GLN A 7 13.46 -4.32 20.52
N ILE A 8 12.60 -3.36 20.86
CA ILE A 8 11.43 -3.01 20.04
C ILE A 8 11.86 -2.34 18.72
N PHE A 9 12.82 -1.41 18.79
CA PHE A 9 13.36 -0.75 17.61
C PHE A 9 14.01 -1.74 16.65
N GLU A 10 14.85 -2.64 17.17
CA GLU A 10 15.51 -3.68 16.37
C GLU A 10 14.48 -4.56 15.66
N LYS A 11 13.43 -4.97 16.37
CA LYS A 11 12.31 -5.70 15.78
C LYS A 11 11.61 -4.92 14.66
N TYR A 12 11.31 -3.64 14.85
CA TYR A 12 10.69 -2.83 13.79
C TYR A 12 11.59 -2.67 12.56
N THR A 13 12.89 -2.54 12.74
CA THR A 13 13.83 -2.46 11.62
C THR A 13 13.95 -3.78 10.86
N GLU A 14 13.88 -4.91 11.57
CA GLU A 14 13.88 -6.24 10.95
C GLU A 14 12.58 -6.47 10.15
N ASP A 15 11.42 -6.22 10.76
CA ASP A 15 10.11 -6.35 10.13
C ASP A 15 9.99 -5.44 8.88
N ALA A 16 10.47 -4.20 8.96
CA ALA A 16 10.51 -3.28 7.83
C ALA A 16 11.45 -3.75 6.71
N GLY A 17 12.56 -4.40 7.05
CA GLY A 17 13.49 -5.01 6.10
C GLY A 17 12.84 -6.16 5.32
N GLN A 18 12.18 -7.08 6.03
CA GLN A 18 11.45 -8.19 5.42
C GLN A 18 10.33 -7.68 4.50
N LEU A 19 9.54 -6.72 4.98
CA LEU A 19 8.42 -6.14 4.23
C LEU A 19 8.88 -5.44 2.95
N ASN A 20 10.02 -4.73 2.98
CA ASN A 20 10.64 -4.17 1.78
C ASN A 20 11.00 -5.25 0.74
N GLN A 21 11.52 -6.39 1.17
CA GLN A 21 11.79 -7.50 0.25
C GLN A 21 10.51 -8.05 -0.39
N HIS A 22 9.45 -8.24 0.41
CA HIS A 22 8.14 -8.65 -0.10
C HIS A 22 7.57 -7.65 -1.12
N ILE A 23 7.67 -6.35 -0.84
CA ILE A 23 7.22 -5.29 -1.76
C ILE A 23 7.98 -5.36 -3.10
N LEU A 24 9.30 -5.56 -3.07
CA LEU A 24 10.11 -5.65 -4.29
C LEU A 24 9.73 -6.89 -5.14
N VAL A 25 9.48 -8.03 -4.50
CA VAL A 25 9.03 -9.25 -5.18
C VAL A 25 7.64 -9.06 -5.79
N HIS A 26 6.71 -8.44 -5.06
CA HIS A 26 5.36 -8.16 -5.55
C HIS A 26 5.37 -7.16 -6.70
N LYS A 27 6.20 -6.10 -6.65
CA LYS A 27 6.39 -5.16 -7.77
C LYS A 27 6.88 -5.85 -9.03
N ARG A 28 7.85 -6.76 -8.91
CA ARG A 28 8.33 -7.55 -10.06
C ARG A 28 7.23 -8.44 -10.63
N SER A 29 6.48 -9.12 -9.77
CA SER A 29 5.35 -9.97 -10.19
C SER A 29 4.28 -9.18 -10.94
N ILE A 30 3.93 -7.99 -10.47
CA ILE A 30 2.98 -7.09 -11.17
C ILE A 30 3.50 -6.69 -12.54
N ASN A 31 4.80 -6.37 -12.66
CA ASN A 31 5.39 -6.02 -13.95
C ASN A 31 5.39 -7.20 -14.93
N GLN A 32 5.65 -8.43 -14.44
CA GLN A 32 5.53 -9.64 -15.26
C GLN A 32 4.11 -9.86 -15.76
N VAL A 33 3.08 -9.63 -14.92
CA VAL A 33 1.68 -9.71 -15.35
C VAL A 33 1.36 -8.70 -16.46
N SER A 34 1.92 -7.48 -16.37
CA SER A 34 1.79 -6.48 -17.44
C SER A 34 2.39 -6.97 -18.76
N PHE A 35 3.52 -7.67 -18.71
CA PHE A 35 4.14 -8.28 -19.90
C PHE A 35 3.31 -9.44 -20.46
N TYR A 36 2.79 -10.34 -19.62
CA TYR A 36 1.91 -11.42 -20.06
C TYR A 36 0.65 -10.89 -20.77
N ARG A 37 0.10 -9.77 -20.30
CA ARG A 37 -1.04 -9.11 -20.93
C ARG A 37 -0.73 -8.69 -22.38
N LEU A 38 0.48 -8.18 -22.61
CA LEU A 38 0.94 -7.79 -23.95
C LEU A 38 1.09 -9.02 -24.87
N ILE A 39 1.66 -10.11 -24.35
CA ILE A 39 1.78 -11.38 -25.09
C ILE A 39 0.40 -11.89 -25.50
N VAL A 40 -0.55 -11.93 -24.55
CA VAL A 40 -1.93 -12.38 -24.80
C VAL A 40 -2.58 -11.55 -25.91
N PHE A 41 -2.35 -10.23 -25.93
CA PHE A 41 -2.88 -9.36 -26.98
C PHE A 41 -2.34 -9.73 -28.37
N PHE A 42 -1.03 -9.91 -28.52
CA PHE A 42 -0.43 -10.31 -29.80
C PHE A 42 -0.86 -11.71 -30.25
N ILE A 43 -0.94 -12.66 -29.32
CA ILE A 43 -1.46 -14.00 -29.62
C ILE A 43 -2.90 -13.91 -30.13
N GLY A 44 -3.74 -13.07 -29.51
CA GLY A 44 -5.12 -12.87 -29.95
C GLY A 44 -5.22 -12.38 -31.38
N ILE A 45 -4.39 -11.41 -31.76
CA ILE A 45 -4.33 -10.89 -33.15
C ILE A 45 -3.92 -11.99 -34.12
N THR A 46 -2.87 -12.74 -33.82
CA THR A 46 -2.38 -13.84 -34.68
C THR A 46 -3.45 -14.92 -34.88
N ILE A 47 -4.16 -15.29 -33.81
CA ILE A 47 -5.23 -16.28 -33.87
C ILE A 47 -6.41 -15.75 -34.72
N ILE A 48 -6.82 -14.50 -34.52
CA ILE A 48 -7.91 -13.90 -35.32
C ILE A 48 -7.53 -13.84 -36.80
N TYR A 49 -6.29 -13.49 -37.13
CA TYR A 49 -5.79 -13.49 -38.51
C TYR A 49 -5.82 -14.90 -39.12
N ALA A 50 -5.39 -15.92 -38.38
CA ALA A 50 -5.35 -17.30 -38.85
C ALA A 50 -6.74 -17.93 -39.06
N ILE A 51 -7.72 -17.58 -38.22
CA ILE A 51 -9.08 -18.15 -38.27
C ILE A 51 -10.03 -17.27 -39.09
N GLY A 52 -9.60 -16.10 -39.56
CA GLY A 52 -10.42 -15.16 -40.33
C GLY A 52 -11.08 -15.76 -41.57
N SER A 53 -10.49 -16.81 -42.16
CA SER A 53 -11.04 -17.52 -43.32
C SER A 53 -12.12 -18.56 -42.98
N PHE A 54 -12.29 -18.96 -41.72
CA PHE A 54 -13.23 -20.00 -41.28
C PHE A 54 -14.64 -19.46 -40.96
N GLY A 55 -14.82 -18.13 -40.93
CA GLY A 55 -16.11 -17.47 -40.76
C GLY A 55 -16.32 -16.78 -39.40
N TRP A 56 -17.31 -15.90 -39.33
CA TRP A 56 -17.58 -15.03 -38.17
C TRP A 56 -17.84 -15.71 -36.81
N PRO A 57 -18.52 -16.88 -36.70
CA PRO A 57 -18.78 -17.49 -35.40
C PRO A 57 -17.50 -17.94 -34.66
N TYR A 58 -16.46 -18.37 -35.39
CA TYR A 58 -15.17 -18.75 -34.79
C TYR A 58 -14.45 -17.55 -34.18
N ILE A 59 -14.49 -16.40 -34.85
CA ILE A 59 -13.92 -15.14 -34.36
C ILE A 59 -14.60 -14.73 -33.05
N LEU A 60 -15.94 -14.83 -32.98
CA LEU A 60 -16.70 -14.50 -31.78
C LEU A 60 -16.27 -15.34 -30.57
N ILE A 61 -16.12 -16.66 -30.76
CA ILE A 61 -15.68 -17.59 -29.70
C ILE A 61 -14.26 -17.25 -29.24
N THR A 62 -13.34 -16.98 -30.16
CA THR A 62 -11.96 -16.60 -29.84
C THR A 62 -11.90 -15.31 -29.02
N VAL A 63 -12.65 -14.28 -29.42
CA VAL A 63 -12.68 -13.00 -28.70
C VAL A 63 -13.23 -13.19 -27.28
N LEU A 64 -14.29 -13.98 -27.13
CA LEU A 64 -14.90 -14.25 -25.82
C LEU A 64 -13.92 -15.00 -24.90
N LEU A 65 -13.20 -16.00 -25.43
CA LEU A 65 -12.20 -16.76 -24.68
C LEU A 65 -11.00 -15.88 -24.28
N MET A 66 -10.50 -15.03 -25.18
CA MET A 66 -9.40 -14.12 -24.89
C MET A 66 -9.81 -13.04 -23.88
N SER A 67 -11.03 -12.52 -23.98
CA SER A 67 -11.58 -11.57 -23.01
C SER A 67 -11.69 -12.19 -21.62
N PHE A 68 -12.12 -13.45 -21.52
CA PHE A 68 -12.18 -14.18 -20.26
C PHE A 68 -10.77 -14.36 -19.64
N LEU A 69 -9.79 -14.76 -20.45
CA LEU A 69 -8.40 -14.92 -20.01
C LEU A 69 -7.80 -13.60 -19.50
N PHE A 70 -8.07 -12.50 -20.22
CA PHE A 70 -7.63 -11.16 -19.88
C PHE A 70 -8.24 -10.67 -18.56
N MET A 71 -9.53 -10.95 -18.34
CA MET A 71 -10.22 -10.60 -17.09
C MET A 71 -9.59 -11.30 -15.89
N GLN A 72 -9.27 -12.60 -16.00
CA GLN A 72 -8.59 -13.35 -14.93
C GLN A 72 -7.22 -12.73 -14.58
N LEU A 73 -6.47 -12.29 -15.59
CA LEU A 73 -5.19 -11.60 -15.41
C LEU A 73 -5.36 -10.28 -14.63
N ILE A 74 -6.37 -9.48 -14.97
CA ILE A 74 -6.67 -8.22 -14.27
C ILE A 74 -7.02 -8.46 -12.81
N ILE A 75 -7.89 -9.45 -12.53
CA ILE A 75 -8.29 -9.77 -11.15
C ILE A 75 -7.07 -10.18 -10.32
N LYS A 76 -6.18 -11.01 -10.89
CA LYS A 76 -4.94 -11.40 -10.22
C LYS A 76 -4.03 -10.20 -9.95
N GLN A 77 -3.87 -9.32 -10.94
CA GLN A 77 -3.08 -8.08 -10.78
C GLN A 77 -3.68 -7.18 -9.69
N SER A 78 -5.00 -7.01 -9.67
CA SER A 78 -5.68 -6.19 -8.67
C SER A 78 -5.47 -6.71 -7.26
N LYS A 79 -5.54 -8.04 -7.05
CA LYS A 79 -5.28 -8.64 -5.73
C LYS A 79 -3.84 -8.39 -5.27
N LEU A 80 -2.87 -8.60 -6.14
CA LEU A 80 -1.46 -8.35 -5.85
C LEU A 80 -1.19 -6.87 -5.55
N GLN A 81 -1.86 -5.95 -6.25
CA GLN A 81 -1.74 -4.52 -6.00
C GLN A 81 -2.29 -4.15 -4.62
N THR A 82 -3.41 -4.73 -4.19
CA THR A 82 -3.97 -4.51 -2.86
C THR A 82 -3.02 -4.98 -1.77
N GLU A 83 -2.42 -6.16 -1.93
CA GLU A 83 -1.46 -6.72 -0.96
C GLU A 83 -0.17 -5.90 -0.89
N LEU A 84 0.30 -5.40 -2.03
CA LEU A 84 1.42 -4.48 -2.12
C LEU A 84 1.11 -3.16 -1.39
N ASN A 85 -0.06 -2.56 -1.65
CA ASN A 85 -0.46 -1.32 -0.99
C ASN A 85 -0.56 -1.48 0.53
N PHE A 86 -1.08 -2.63 0.99
CA PHE A 86 -1.11 -2.95 2.41
C PHE A 86 0.30 -3.02 3.01
N SER A 87 1.20 -3.74 2.34
CA SER A 87 2.60 -3.85 2.76
C SER A 87 3.31 -2.50 2.79
N GLU A 88 3.10 -1.65 1.78
CA GLU A 88 3.67 -0.29 1.76
C GLU A 88 3.14 0.59 2.89
N ASN A 89 1.86 0.48 3.23
CA ASN A 89 1.28 1.23 4.33
C ASN A 89 1.79 0.73 5.69
N LEU A 90 1.88 -0.59 5.88
CA LEU A 90 2.45 -1.15 7.10
C LEU A 90 3.92 -0.74 7.27
N LEU A 91 4.69 -0.67 6.19
CA LEU A 91 6.07 -0.19 6.20
C LEU A 91 6.15 1.25 6.69
N LYS A 92 5.28 2.14 6.19
CA LYS A 92 5.22 3.54 6.64
C LYS A 92 4.91 3.65 8.13
N VAL A 93 3.99 2.83 8.63
CA VAL A 93 3.65 2.80 10.06
C VAL A 93 4.87 2.37 10.88
N LEU A 94 5.54 1.28 10.51
CA LEU A 94 6.73 0.79 11.19
C LEU A 94 7.87 1.82 11.19
N GLN A 95 8.08 2.51 10.06
CA GLN A 95 9.05 3.59 9.95
C GLN A 95 8.70 4.76 10.88
N ASN A 96 7.44 5.17 10.91
CA ASN A 96 6.99 6.24 11.81
C ASN A 96 7.17 5.85 13.29
N GLU A 97 6.88 4.61 13.68
CA GLU A 97 7.09 4.15 15.05
C GLU A 97 8.59 4.07 15.40
N ALA A 98 9.45 3.65 14.47
CA ALA A 98 10.90 3.65 14.65
C ALA A 98 11.47 5.08 14.79
N ASP A 99 10.97 6.02 14.00
CA ASP A 99 11.33 7.45 14.06
C ASP A 99 10.83 8.10 15.35
N HIS A 100 9.63 7.73 15.81
CA HIS A 100 9.07 8.18 17.08
C HIS A 100 9.91 7.70 18.27
N LEU A 101 10.41 6.45 18.24
CA LEU A 101 11.28 5.91 19.28
C LEU A 101 12.66 6.57 19.33
N THR A 102 13.19 7.01 18.18
CA THR A 102 14.56 7.56 18.07
C THR A 102 14.64 9.07 18.17
N SER A 103 13.70 9.78 17.54
CA SER A 103 13.73 11.23 17.37
C SER A 103 12.49 11.93 17.95
N ALA A 104 11.57 11.19 18.60
CA ALA A 104 10.28 11.69 19.07
C ALA A 104 9.44 12.38 17.99
N LYS A 105 9.78 12.15 16.72
CA LYS A 105 9.11 12.73 15.57
C LYS A 105 7.92 11.85 15.22
N ASN A 106 6.74 12.44 15.19
CA ASN A 106 5.53 11.77 14.72
C ASN A 106 5.06 12.45 13.43
N SER A 107 4.66 11.64 12.44
CA SER A 107 4.13 12.12 11.16
C SER A 107 2.61 12.26 11.17
N TYR A 108 1.94 11.86 12.25
CA TYR A 108 0.49 12.02 12.43
C TYR A 108 0.12 13.45 12.82
N ASP A 109 -1.15 13.80 12.66
CA ASP A 109 -1.66 15.14 12.99
C ASP A 109 -1.38 15.49 14.46
N ASN A 110 -0.99 16.73 14.70
CA ASN A 110 -0.69 17.29 16.01
C ASN A 110 -1.92 17.91 16.69
N GLY A 111 -3.06 17.94 15.99
CA GLY A 111 -4.34 18.37 16.55
C GLY A 111 -4.40 19.87 16.83
N ALA A 112 -3.48 20.67 16.28
CA ALA A 112 -3.45 22.13 16.48
C ALA A 112 -4.77 22.80 16.07
N ALA A 113 -5.51 22.22 15.11
CA ALA A 113 -6.83 22.68 14.70
C ALA A 113 -7.91 22.59 15.81
N PHE A 114 -7.70 21.77 16.83
CA PHE A 114 -8.60 21.61 17.99
C PHE A 114 -8.14 22.42 19.20
N SER A 115 -7.05 23.17 19.08
CA SER A 115 -6.61 24.08 20.14
C SER A 115 -7.58 25.25 20.27
N ASP A 116 -8.26 25.34 21.41
CA ASP A 116 -9.08 26.48 21.79
C ASP A 116 -8.49 27.14 23.05
N GLY A 117 -8.00 28.38 22.89
CA GLY A 117 -7.44 29.18 23.98
C GLY A 117 -8.49 29.67 24.99
N SER A 118 -9.78 29.38 24.78
CA SER A 118 -10.83 29.68 25.76
C SER A 118 -10.88 28.67 26.92
N HIS A 119 -10.24 27.51 26.76
CA HIS A 119 -10.35 26.41 27.71
C HIS A 119 -9.20 26.47 28.75
N PRO A 120 -9.49 26.61 30.06
CA PRO A 120 -8.50 26.96 31.09
C PRO A 120 -7.30 26.01 31.26
N TYR A 121 -7.38 24.81 30.70
CA TYR A 121 -6.41 23.73 30.92
C TYR A 121 -5.69 23.28 29.64
N THR A 122 -6.07 23.81 28.48
CA THR A 122 -5.53 23.34 27.19
C THR A 122 -4.07 23.75 27.01
N ASP A 123 -3.75 24.99 27.40
CA ASP A 123 -2.39 25.53 27.33
C ASP A 123 -1.51 25.06 28.50
N ASP A 124 -2.09 24.78 29.68
CA ASP A 124 -1.34 24.37 30.87
C ASP A 124 -0.90 22.89 30.81
N LEU A 125 -1.68 22.03 30.14
CA LEU A 125 -1.42 20.59 29.99
C LEU A 125 -0.76 20.23 28.65
N ASP A 126 -0.44 21.21 27.79
CA ASP A 126 0.09 21.02 26.42
C ASP A 126 -0.69 19.92 25.67
N ILE A 127 -2.03 20.08 25.60
CA ILE A 127 -2.91 19.02 25.07
C ILE A 127 -2.77 18.88 23.55
N PHE A 128 -2.62 19.99 22.82
CA PHE A 128 -2.57 20.04 21.35
C PHE A 128 -1.33 20.78 20.85
N GLY A 129 -0.90 20.50 19.60
CA GLY A 129 0.28 21.12 18.99
C GLY A 129 1.49 20.19 18.87
N GLU A 130 2.60 20.72 18.35
CA GLU A 130 3.85 19.96 18.20
C GLU A 130 4.36 19.47 19.57
N SER A 131 4.83 18.23 19.64
CA SER A 131 5.24 17.56 20.89
C SER A 131 4.20 17.50 22.04
N SER A 132 2.93 17.78 21.77
CA SER A 132 1.83 17.71 22.75
C SER A 132 1.45 16.27 23.13
N LEU A 133 0.65 16.12 24.19
CA LEU A 133 0.08 14.84 24.59
C LEU A 133 -0.74 14.19 23.46
N PHE A 134 -1.55 14.97 22.74
CA PHE A 134 -2.28 14.47 21.58
C PHE A 134 -1.32 13.98 20.51
N HIS A 135 -0.31 14.77 20.13
CA HIS A 135 0.64 14.38 19.10
C HIS A 135 1.47 13.14 19.50
N TYR A 136 1.78 12.96 20.78
CA TYR A 136 2.48 11.77 21.29
C TYR A 136 1.57 10.53 21.33
N THR A 137 0.25 10.73 21.50
CA THR A 137 -0.73 9.64 21.64
C THR A 137 -1.42 9.26 20.32
N ASN A 138 -1.46 10.15 19.34
CA ASN A 138 -2.21 9.98 18.09
C ASN A 138 -1.60 8.90 17.18
N ARG A 139 -2.44 7.92 16.79
CA ARG A 139 -2.20 6.90 15.76
C ARG A 139 -3.37 6.79 14.77
N CYS A 140 -4.25 7.78 14.77
CA CYS A 140 -5.42 7.82 13.90
C CYS A 140 -4.99 8.23 12.49
N ASN A 141 -5.49 7.54 11.48
CA ASN A 141 -5.20 7.85 10.06
C ASN A 141 -6.33 8.64 9.40
N THR A 142 -7.52 8.71 10.00
CA THR A 142 -8.67 9.46 9.47
C THR A 142 -9.00 10.64 10.38
N GLN A 143 -9.62 11.68 9.82
CA GLN A 143 -10.07 12.85 10.61
C GLN A 143 -11.17 12.51 11.62
N SER A 144 -11.89 11.40 11.42
CA SER A 144 -12.94 10.95 12.33
C SER A 144 -12.44 10.04 13.45
N GLY A 145 -11.14 9.65 13.42
CA GLY A 145 -10.56 8.60 14.27
C GLY A 145 -10.15 7.38 13.44
#